data_AF-A0A534KQP0-F1
#
_entry.id   AF-A0A534KQP0-F1
#
_cell.length_a   1.000
_cell.length_b   1.000
_cell.length_c   1.000
_cell.angle_alpha   90.00
_cell.angle_beta   90.00
_cell.angle_gamma   90.00
#
_symmetry.space_group_name_H-M   'P 1'
#
loop_
_entity.id
_entity.type
_entity.pdbx_description
1 polymer ?
#
loop_
_entity_poly.entity_id
_entity_poly.type
_entity_poly.pdbx_seq_one_letter_code
_entity_poly.pdbx_strand_id
1 'polypeptide(L)'
;MGRCEKCGTGELTIRHGNYGKRFVGCSSYPACNNSYPLPQRGLIVPTEERCKSCGHPVIKVISRGRPPWVLCLNMQCPAKEAKRKKAGKVKLKAKGGAKRAPRKKKLTPVAIAPDLPAG
;
A
#
# COMPACT_ATOMS: atom_id res chain seq x y z
N MET A 1 6.58 12.95 8.33
CA MET A 1 5.51 12.70 7.34
C MET A 1 4.30 13.38 7.92
N GLY A 2 3.61 14.23 7.17
CA GLY A 2 2.64 15.15 7.76
C GLY A 2 1.28 14.55 8.10
N ARG A 3 0.33 15.44 8.33
CA ARG A 3 -1.09 15.17 8.54
C ARG A 3 -1.69 14.37 7.38
N CYS A 4 -2.56 13.43 7.71
CA CYS A 4 -3.27 12.60 6.76
C CYS A 4 -4.33 13.42 6.01
N GLU A 5 -4.20 13.50 4.68
CA GLU A 5 -5.13 14.26 3.83
C GLU A 5 -6.51 13.57 3.70
N LYS A 6 -6.62 12.28 4.09
CA LYS A 6 -7.89 11.55 4.04
C LYS A 6 -8.81 11.86 5.22
N CYS A 7 -8.27 12.04 6.43
CA CYS A 7 -9.06 12.31 7.63
C CYS A 7 -8.81 13.69 8.24
N GLY A 8 -7.76 14.41 7.84
CA GLY A 8 -7.44 15.75 8.34
C GLY A 8 -7.01 15.82 9.81
N THR A 9 -7.16 14.75 10.58
CA THR A 9 -6.89 14.72 12.03
C THR A 9 -5.72 13.82 12.38
N GLY A 10 -5.57 12.68 11.70
CA GLY A 10 -4.49 11.74 11.94
C GLY A 10 -3.17 12.12 11.30
N GLU A 11 -2.09 11.49 11.73
CA GLU A 11 -0.75 11.66 11.19
C GLU A 11 -0.31 10.42 10.41
N LEU A 12 0.46 10.61 9.34
CA LEU A 12 1.01 9.52 8.55
C LEU A 12 2.28 8.99 9.22
N THR A 13 2.25 7.75 9.72
CA THR A 13 3.40 7.10 10.38
C THR A 13 3.79 5.80 9.69
N ILE A 14 5.05 5.38 9.83
CA ILE A 14 5.54 4.10 9.30
C ILE A 14 5.08 2.98 10.23
N ARG A 15 4.33 2.02 9.69
CA ARG A 15 3.88 0.81 10.36
C ARG A 15 4.41 -0.43 9.66
N HIS A 16 4.44 -1.53 10.39
CA HIS A 16 4.88 -2.83 9.90
C HIS A 16 3.69 -3.77 9.91
N GLY A 17 3.45 -4.46 8.80
CA GLY A 17 2.42 -5.50 8.71
C GLY A 17 2.96 -6.85 9.14
N ASN A 18 2.07 -7.83 9.35
CA ASN A 18 2.43 -9.21 9.75
C ASN A 18 3.49 -9.86 8.86
N TYR A 19 3.49 -9.56 7.56
CA TYR A 19 4.45 -10.12 6.60
C TYR A 19 5.80 -9.39 6.56
N GLY A 20 6.13 -8.59 7.59
CA GLY A 20 7.35 -7.78 7.66
C GLY A 20 7.41 -6.64 6.63
N LYS A 21 6.31 -6.39 5.90
CA LYS A 21 6.22 -5.27 4.95
C LYS A 21 6.01 -3.97 5.71
N ARG A 22 6.78 -2.96 5.37
CA ARG A 22 6.61 -1.60 5.88
C ARG A 22 5.62 -0.85 5.00
N PHE A 23 4.78 -0.04 5.62
CA PHE A 23 3.83 0.82 4.93
C PHE A 23 3.61 2.08 5.76
N VAL A 24 3.21 3.17 5.11
CA VAL A 24 2.73 4.35 5.82
C VAL A 24 1.27 4.12 6.15
N GLY A 25 0.87 4.30 7.39
CA GLY A 25 -0.52 4.22 7.84
C GLY A 25 -0.90 5.47 8.62
N CYS A 26 -2.18 5.81 8.59
CA CYS A 26 -2.72 6.85 9.47
C CYS A 26 -2.67 6.39 10.95
N SER A 27 -2.30 7.30 11.85
CA SER A 27 -2.30 7.04 13.30
C SER A 27 -3.71 6.80 13.84
N SER A 28 -4.73 7.48 13.30
CA SER A 28 -6.15 7.33 13.67
C SER A 28 -6.83 6.03 13.19
N TYR A 29 -6.09 4.94 12.99
CA TYR A 29 -6.71 3.62 12.73
C TYR A 29 -7.40 3.09 14.01
N PRO A 30 -8.63 2.54 13.96
CA PRO A 30 -9.40 2.08 12.80
C PRO A 30 -10.27 3.13 12.09
N ALA A 31 -10.42 4.34 12.64
CA ALA A 31 -11.27 5.39 12.06
C ALA A 31 -10.80 5.87 10.67
N CYS A 32 -9.49 5.80 10.40
CA CYS A 32 -8.92 6.10 9.08
C CYS A 32 -8.07 4.94 8.55
N ASN A 33 -8.57 4.24 7.53
CA ASN A 33 -7.82 3.20 6.82
C ASN A 33 -7.02 3.77 5.62
N ASN A 34 -6.31 4.89 5.82
CA ASN A 34 -5.38 5.41 4.81
C ASN A 34 -4.04 4.70 4.94
N SER A 35 -3.54 4.12 3.85
CA SER A 35 -2.23 3.48 3.82
C SER A 35 -1.53 3.60 2.48
N TYR A 36 -0.20 3.68 2.51
CA TYR A 36 0.66 3.74 1.33
C TYR A 36 1.79 2.71 1.44
N PRO A 37 2.06 1.93 0.38
CA PRO A 37 3.12 0.92 0.41
C PRO A 37 4.51 1.57 0.38
N LEU A 38 5.43 1.01 1.17
CA LEU A 38 6.82 1.44 1.23
C LEU A 38 7.78 0.33 0.80
N PRO A 39 8.98 0.68 0.31
CA PRO A 39 10.03 -0.31 0.10
C PRO A 39 10.41 -0.96 1.44
N GLN A 40 10.66 -2.27 1.40
CA GLN A 40 11.02 -3.05 2.59
C GLN A 40 12.42 -2.72 3.13
N ARG A 41 13.31 -2.25 2.26
CA ARG A 41 14.72 -2.01 2.57
C ARG A 41 15.07 -0.53 2.49
N GLY A 42 16.01 -0.12 3.33
CA GLY A 42 16.50 1.25 3.43
C GLY A 42 15.95 2.01 4.63
N LEU A 43 16.65 3.08 4.98
CA LEU A 43 16.20 4.08 5.95
C LEU A 43 15.25 5.04 5.24
N ILE A 44 14.08 5.25 5.83
CA ILE A 44 13.06 6.15 5.28
C ILE A 44 13.12 7.44 6.05
N VAL A 45 13.50 8.50 5.36
CA VAL A 45 13.55 9.86 5.91
C VAL A 45 12.38 10.64 5.34
N PRO A 46 11.44 11.12 6.17
CA PRO A 46 10.41 12.04 5.71
C PRO A 46 11.04 13.35 5.25
N THR A 47 10.54 13.90 4.15
CA THR A 47 10.95 15.21 3.66
C THR A 47 9.76 16.17 3.80
N GLU A 48 10.03 17.46 3.99
CA GLU A 48 9.01 18.51 4.06
C GLU A 48 8.50 18.93 2.68
N GLU A 49 9.21 18.50 1.63
CA GLU A 49 8.83 18.72 0.24
C GLU A 49 7.55 17.96 -0.14
N ARG A 50 6.74 18.61 -0.96
CA ARG A 50 5.54 18.02 -1.58
C ARG A 50 5.79 17.71 -3.05
N CYS A 51 5.19 16.63 -3.54
CA CYS A 51 5.29 16.21 -4.93
C CYS A 51 4.61 17.23 -5.86
N LYS A 52 5.36 17.85 -6.77
CA LYS A 52 4.86 18.86 -7.73
C LYS A 52 3.69 18.37 -8.60
N SER A 53 3.56 17.06 -8.82
CA SER A 53 2.52 16.50 -9.70
C SER A 53 1.23 16.08 -8.99
N CYS A 54 1.24 15.97 -7.66
CA CYS A 54 0.07 15.47 -6.93
C CYS A 54 -0.12 16.04 -5.51
N GLY A 55 0.75 16.95 -5.05
CA GLY A 55 0.62 17.63 -3.75
C GLY A 55 0.96 16.78 -2.52
N HIS A 56 1.11 15.46 -2.66
CA HIS A 56 1.40 14.56 -1.55
C HIS A 56 2.84 14.67 -1.02
N PRO A 57 3.06 14.34 0.27
CA PRO A 57 4.39 14.33 0.87
C PRO A 57 5.31 13.33 0.17
N VAL A 58 6.59 13.72 0.03
CA VAL A 58 7.65 12.84 -0.47
C VAL A 58 8.52 12.31 0.67
N ILE A 59 9.16 11.17 0.43
CA ILE A 59 10.12 10.56 1.34
C ILE A 59 11.43 10.30 0.61
N LYS A 60 12.54 10.37 1.33
CA LYS A 60 13.86 9.98 0.84
C LYS A 60 14.19 8.61 1.40
N VAL A 61 14.56 7.67 0.52
CA VAL A 61 14.95 6.32 0.90
C VAL A 61 16.45 6.17 0.72
N ILE A 62 17.16 5.93 1.82
CA ILE A 62 18.62 5.76 1.86
C ILE A 62 18.91 4.26 1.97
N SER A 63 19.68 3.71 1.03
CA SER A 63 20.07 2.30 1.03
C SER A 63 21.58 2.15 0.95
N ARG A 64 22.13 1.06 1.48
CA ARG A 64 23.56 0.77 1.38
C ARG A 64 23.92 0.44 -0.06
N GLY A 65 24.93 1.12 -0.61
CA GLY A 65 25.46 0.86 -1.96
C GLY A 65 24.67 1.46 -3.12
N ARG A 66 23.67 2.31 -2.86
CA ARG A 66 22.97 3.09 -3.91
C ARG A 66 22.74 4.52 -3.42
N PRO A 67 22.74 5.51 -4.31
CA PRO A 67 22.41 6.88 -3.93
C PRO A 67 20.98 6.95 -3.37
N PRO A 68 20.72 7.88 -2.43
CA PRO A 68 19.40 8.07 -1.88
C PRO A 68 18.42 8.51 -2.97
N TRP A 69 17.23 7.93 -2.98
CA TRP A 69 16.20 8.21 -3.98
C TRP A 69 14.93 8.72 -3.32
N VAL A 70 14.25 9.63 -4.01
CA VAL A 70 13.01 10.26 -3.51
C VAL A 70 11.80 9.54 -4.09
N LEU A 71 10.83 9.23 -3.24
CA LEU A 71 9.60 8.53 -3.57
C LEU A 71 8.38 9.32 -3.09
N CYS A 72 7.42 9.55 -3.99
CA CYS A 72 6.10 10.04 -3.63
C CYS A 72 5.26 8.93 -2.98
N LEU A 73 4.60 9.23 -1.86
CA LEU A 73 3.71 8.31 -1.13
C LEU A 73 2.52 7.87 -1.98
N ASN A 74 1.93 8.79 -2.75
CA ASN A 74 0.79 8.42 -3.58
C ASN A 74 1.18 7.46 -4.72
N MET A 75 0.44 6.36 -4.82
CA MET A 75 0.55 5.35 -5.88
C MET A 75 -0.14 5.78 -7.18
N GLN A 76 -1.11 6.69 -7.08
CA GLN A 76 -1.85 7.28 -8.19
C GLN A 76 -1.18 8.55 -8.74
N CYS A 77 0.09 8.80 -8.38
CA CYS A 77 0.84 9.93 -8.92
C CYS A 77 1.01 9.75 -10.45
N PRO A 78 0.61 10.72 -11.29
CA PRO A 78 0.66 10.59 -12.75
C PRO A 78 2.10 10.37 -13.27
N ALA A 79 3.10 10.94 -12.58
CA ALA A 79 4.52 10.71 -12.86
C ALA A 79 4.97 9.25 -12.63
N LYS A 80 4.31 8.53 -11.71
CA LYS A 80 4.56 7.11 -11.43
C LYS A 80 3.80 6.20 -12.40
N GLU A 81 2.60 6.60 -12.83
CA GLU A 81 1.80 5.84 -13.81
C GLU A 81 2.49 5.72 -15.18
N ALA A 82 3.15 6.79 -15.64
CA ALA A 82 3.94 6.76 -16.87
C ALA A 82 5.06 5.71 -16.83
N LYS A 83 5.68 5.48 -15.65
CA LYS A 83 6.69 4.42 -15.47
C LYS A 83 6.07 3.01 -15.43
N ARG A 84 4.86 2.85 -14.87
CA ARG A 84 4.15 1.56 -14.82
C ARG A 84 3.73 1.09 -16.22
N LYS A 85 3.26 2.00 -17.09
CA LYS A 85 2.93 1.69 -18.49
C LYS A 85 4.16 1.24 -19.30
N LYS A 86 5.35 1.78 -19.03
CA LYS A 86 6.61 1.34 -19.67
C LYS A 86 7.06 -0.06 -19.24
N ALA A 87 6.86 -0.45 -17.98
CA ALA A 87 7.20 -1.79 -17.49
C ALA A 87 6.26 -2.90 -18.01
N GLY A 88 4.99 -2.56 -18.32
CA GLY A 88 4.02 -3.51 -18.88
C GLY A 88 4.34 -3.98 -20.31
N LYS A 89 5.01 -3.16 -21.12
CA LYS A 89 5.39 -3.54 -22.50
C LYS A 89 6.56 -4.53 -22.58
N VAL A 90 7.35 -4.70 -21.53
CA VAL A 90 8.52 -5.62 -21.52
C VAL A 90 8.13 -7.06 -21.14
N LYS A 91 6.91 -7.31 -20.65
CA LYS A 91 6.49 -8.62 -20.12
C LYS A 91 5.45 -9.37 -20.98
N LEU A 92 5.42 -9.13 -22.30
CA LEU A 92 4.55 -9.88 -23.23
C LEU A 92 5.30 -10.82 -24.20
N LYS A 93 6.61 -11.04 -24.02
CA LYS A 93 7.33 -12.11 -24.72
C LYS A 93 8.23 -12.90 -23.77
N ALA A 94 7.65 -13.93 -23.14
CA ALA A 94 8.29 -15.25 -22.99
C ALA A 94 7.43 -16.20 -22.14
N LYS A 95 6.86 -17.17 -22.86
CA LYS A 95 6.63 -18.59 -22.50
C LYS A 95 5.48 -18.94 -21.57
N GLY A 96 4.62 -19.81 -22.12
CA GLY A 96 3.43 -20.36 -21.51
C GLY A 96 3.68 -21.24 -20.30
N GLY A 97 2.61 -21.35 -19.50
CA GLY A 97 2.47 -22.29 -18.41
C GLY A 97 0.98 -22.54 -18.23
N ALA A 98 0.58 -23.81 -18.31
CA ALA A 98 -0.78 -24.31 -18.40
C ALA A 98 -1.77 -23.67 -17.42
N LYS A 99 -2.98 -23.38 -17.92
CA LYS A 99 -4.12 -23.00 -17.10
C LYS A 99 -4.46 -24.15 -16.15
N ARG A 100 -4.26 -23.98 -14.84
CA ARG A 100 -4.97 -24.80 -13.83
C ARG A 100 -6.32 -24.14 -13.55
N ALA A 101 -7.38 -24.90 -13.78
CA ALA A 101 -8.77 -24.49 -13.61
C ALA A 101 -9.07 -24.11 -12.14
N PRO A 102 -9.91 -23.09 -11.89
CA PRO A 102 -10.34 -22.74 -10.54
C PRO A 102 -11.29 -23.82 -9.98
N ARG A 103 -10.89 -24.44 -8.87
CA ARG A 103 -11.72 -25.39 -8.11
C ARG A 103 -12.86 -24.61 -7.46
N LYS A 104 -14.11 -24.91 -7.85
CA LYS A 104 -15.34 -24.30 -7.30
C LYS A 104 -15.37 -24.48 -5.78
N LYS A 105 -15.32 -23.39 -5.01
CA LYS A 105 -15.62 -23.42 -3.58
C LYS A 105 -17.14 -23.52 -3.41
N LYS A 106 -17.63 -24.69 -2.95
CA LYS A 106 -19.01 -24.80 -2.43
C LYS A 106 -19.07 -24.00 -1.13
N LEU A 107 -19.85 -22.92 -1.12
CA LEU A 107 -20.29 -22.27 0.11
C LEU A 107 -21.39 -23.16 0.70
N THR A 108 -21.15 -23.76 1.85
CA THR A 108 -22.21 -24.32 2.69
C THR A 108 -22.82 -23.18 3.52
N PRO A 109 -24.14 -22.95 3.50
CA PRO A 109 -24.77 -21.97 4.36
C PRO A 109 -24.71 -22.47 5.82
N VAL A 110 -24.15 -21.64 6.70
CA VAL A 110 -24.23 -21.84 8.15
C VAL A 110 -25.64 -21.45 8.58
N ALA A 111 -26.40 -22.42 9.09
CA ALA A 111 -27.71 -22.21 9.68
C ALA A 111 -27.56 -21.42 10.98
N ILE A 112 -28.30 -20.32 11.10
CA ILE A 112 -28.45 -19.53 12.32
C ILE A 112 -29.64 -20.13 13.06
N ALA A 113 -29.44 -20.66 14.27
CA ALA A 113 -30.50 -20.99 15.20
C ALA A 113 -30.54 -19.92 16.30
N PRO A 114 -31.68 -19.26 16.56
CA PRO A 114 -31.88 -18.42 17.73
C PRO A 114 -32.59 -19.22 18.82
N ASP A 115 -32.02 -19.32 20.01
CA ASP A 115 -32.80 -19.73 21.20
C ASP A 115 -32.19 -19.11 22.46
N LEU A 116 -32.82 -18.01 22.89
CA LEU A 116 -32.76 -17.49 24.25
C LEU A 116 -33.90 -18.14 25.05
N PRO A 117 -33.64 -18.62 26.28
CA PRO A 117 -34.65 -18.59 27.32
C PRO A 117 -34.31 -17.55 28.39
N ALA A 118 -35.32 -16.73 28.68
CA ALA A 118 -35.39 -15.86 29.84
C ALA A 118 -35.42 -16.70 31.13
N GLY A 119 -34.71 -16.23 32.16
CA GLY A 119 -34.89 -16.60 33.56
C GLY A 119 -35.42 -15.42 34.33
#